data_AF-A0A0C1ZZH4-F1
#
_entry.id   AF-A0A0C1ZZH4-F1
#
_cell.length_a   1.000
_cell.length_b   1.000
_cell.length_c   1.000
_cell.angle_alpha   90.00
_cell.angle_beta   90.00
_cell.angle_gamma   90.00
#
_symmetry.space_group_name_H-M   'P 1'
#
loop_
_entity.id
_entity.type
_entity.pdbx_description
1 polymer ?
#
loop_
_entity_poly.entity_id
_entity_poly.type
_entity_poly.pdbx_seq_one_letter_code
_entity_poly.pdbx_strand_id
1 'polypeptide(L)'
;MAATALAERLLHNEGTIVRQDDEILVGTRPMSKDRELLTRMSQSTGLGFAVYAGNRRIAVATVLDAGTPPELNEFAHGDLVDRVLRRREVYKGIVEYREREYLTVCRPLHASGGQDFAPVGMIEAFQDKEAYFDLLAAAARSGVEDQVADVEERADGMESIIHFIDDVARRLQLLALNGNIIAAQAGEHGRAFRVVCRELGSLADQAKNTGQDVRKLIQSMGLERNDAAYMNRLDETAGPATTPDADPTSASSGPRPGKS
;
A
#
# COMPACT_ATOMS: atom_id res chain seq x y z
N MET A 1 5.86 5.75 -6.98
CA MET A 1 6.56 5.62 -5.66
C MET A 1 6.61 6.95 -4.86
N ALA A 2 5.98 8.04 -5.31
CA ALA A 2 6.37 9.38 -4.89
C ALA A 2 5.64 9.95 -3.64
N ALA A 3 4.31 9.84 -3.54
CA ALA A 3 3.53 10.71 -2.63
C ALA A 3 3.75 10.48 -1.12
N THR A 4 3.62 9.25 -0.61
CA THR A 4 3.80 8.98 0.83
C THR A 4 5.27 9.04 1.26
N ALA A 5 6.21 8.70 0.37
CA ALA A 5 7.64 8.87 0.64
C ALA A 5 8.03 10.36 0.66
N LEU A 6 7.47 11.16 -0.24
CA LEU A 6 7.58 12.62 -0.20
C LEU A 6 6.99 13.16 1.11
N ALA A 7 5.82 12.67 1.51
CA ALA A 7 5.18 13.06 2.77
C ALA A 7 6.05 12.80 3.99
N GLU A 8 6.57 11.58 4.10
CA GLU A 8 7.47 11.17 5.16
C GLU A 8 8.73 12.06 5.19
N ARG A 9 9.32 12.35 4.03
CA ARG A 9 10.51 13.21 3.92
C ARG A 9 10.20 14.67 4.28
N LEU A 10 9.07 15.20 3.83
CA LEU A 10 8.65 16.56 4.16
C LEU A 10 8.43 16.72 5.66
N LEU A 11 7.79 15.74 6.31
CA LEU A 11 7.62 15.73 7.76
C LEU A 11 8.97 15.76 8.49
N HIS A 12 9.93 14.94 8.07
CA HIS A 12 11.27 14.93 8.67
C HIS A 12 12.05 16.23 8.42
N ASN A 13 11.82 16.89 7.28
CA ASN A 13 12.44 18.19 6.98
C ASN A 13 11.84 19.33 7.81
N GLU A 14 10.55 19.27 8.13
CA GLU A 14 9.84 20.27 8.95
C GLU A 14 10.24 20.21 10.43
N GLY A 15 10.76 19.08 10.90
CA GLY A 15 11.36 18.98 12.23
C GLY A 15 11.46 17.55 12.77
N THR A 16 11.99 17.43 13.98
CA THR A 16 12.12 16.17 14.69
C THR A 16 10.74 15.56 14.97
N ILE A 17 10.51 14.33 14.51
CA ILE A 17 9.29 13.57 14.75
C ILE A 17 9.43 12.82 16.07
N VAL A 18 8.52 13.09 17.00
CA VAL A 18 8.45 12.44 18.31
C VAL A 18 7.00 12.09 18.63
N ARG A 19 6.77 10.92 19.23
CA ARG A 19 5.47 10.57 19.81
C ARG A 19 5.42 10.96 21.27
N GLN A 20 4.36 11.67 21.67
CA GLN A 20 4.01 11.89 23.07
C GLN A 20 2.57 11.43 23.26
N ASP A 21 2.39 10.38 24.06
CA ASP A 21 1.09 9.74 24.31
C ASP A 21 0.34 9.38 23.01
N ASP A 22 -0.81 10.02 22.79
CA ASP A 22 -1.70 9.83 21.65
C ASP A 22 -1.50 10.87 20.53
N GLU A 23 -0.37 11.58 20.54
CA GLU A 23 -0.04 12.66 19.61
C GLU A 23 1.32 12.43 18.93
N ILE A 24 1.46 12.95 17.71
CA ILE A 24 2.75 13.06 17.03
C ILE A 24 3.12 14.53 16.93
N LEU A 25 4.31 14.88 17.40
CA LEU A 25 4.89 16.19 17.24
C LEU A 25 5.92 16.18 16.11
N VAL A 26 5.89 17.23 15.30
CA VAL A 26 6.93 17.56 14.33
C VAL A 26 7.59 18.86 14.79
N GLY A 27 8.83 18.76 15.27
CA GLY A 27 9.46 19.81 16.05
C GLY A 27 8.69 20.04 17.35
N THR A 28 8.11 21.23 17.52
CA THR A 28 7.26 21.60 18.68
C THR A 28 5.77 21.59 18.35
N ARG A 29 5.38 21.22 17.13
CA ARG A 29 4.01 21.37 16.62
C ARG A 29 3.27 20.04 16.64
N PRO A 30 2.10 19.94 17.31
CA PRO A 30 1.30 18.72 17.29
C PRO A 30 0.57 18.59 15.94
N MET A 31 0.69 17.41 15.33
CA MET A 31 0.10 17.15 14.01
C MET A 31 -1.43 17.18 14.00
N SER A 32 -2.09 16.92 15.13
CA SER A 32 -3.53 17.11 15.23
C SER A 32 -4.00 18.56 15.02
N LYS A 33 -3.12 19.55 15.26
CA LYS A 33 -3.47 20.98 15.17
C LYS A 33 -2.83 21.66 13.97
N ASP A 34 -1.65 21.23 13.55
CA ASP A 34 -0.96 21.78 12.38
C ASP A 34 -1.16 20.88 11.16
N ARG A 35 -2.16 21.25 10.35
CA ARG A 35 -2.51 20.54 9.13
C ARG A 35 -1.96 21.23 7.88
N GLU A 36 -1.24 22.35 8.03
CA GLU A 36 -0.80 23.17 6.88
C GLU A 36 0.08 22.35 5.94
N LEU A 37 1.00 21.56 6.48
CA LEU A 37 1.83 20.67 5.67
C LEU A 37 0.99 19.66 4.88
N LEU A 38 0.07 18.97 5.55
CA LEU A 38 -0.80 17.97 4.91
C LEU A 38 -1.73 18.63 3.87
N THR A 39 -2.20 19.84 4.12
CA THR A 39 -3.02 20.61 3.17
C THR A 39 -2.19 21.00 1.94
N ARG A 40 -0.98 21.53 2.11
CA ARG A 40 -0.09 21.87 0.98
C ARG A 40 0.23 20.64 0.14
N MET A 41 0.50 19.52 0.82
CA MET A 41 0.72 18.23 0.18
C MET A 41 -0.50 17.73 -0.59
N SER A 42 -1.68 17.82 0.01
CA SER A 42 -2.93 17.41 -0.62
C SER A 42 -3.23 18.25 -1.86
N GLN A 43 -2.95 19.56 -1.79
CA GLN A 43 -3.08 20.47 -2.93
C GLN A 43 -2.06 20.21 -4.03
N SER A 44 -0.80 19.89 -3.69
CA SER A 44 0.24 19.66 -4.69
C SER A 44 0.10 18.30 -5.38
N THR A 45 -0.27 17.25 -4.64
CA THR A 45 -0.35 15.90 -5.22
C THR A 45 -1.76 15.52 -5.64
N GLY A 46 -2.77 16.33 -5.32
CA GLY A 46 -4.19 16.03 -5.53
C GLY A 46 -4.71 14.80 -4.77
N LEU A 47 -4.00 14.37 -3.73
CA LEU A 47 -4.35 13.20 -2.90
C LEU A 47 -4.83 13.61 -1.53
N GLY A 48 -5.67 12.80 -0.90
CA GLY A 48 -5.92 12.89 0.53
C GLY A 48 -4.75 12.33 1.33
N PHE A 49 -4.43 12.94 2.47
CA PHE A 49 -3.45 12.43 3.41
C PHE A 49 -4.03 12.28 4.80
N ALA A 50 -3.67 11.22 5.52
CA ALA A 50 -3.98 11.05 6.93
C ALA A 50 -2.73 10.64 7.72
N VAL A 51 -2.64 11.10 8.96
CA VAL A 51 -1.58 10.73 9.90
C VAL A 51 -2.22 10.09 11.12
N TYR A 52 -1.58 9.03 11.58
CA TYR A 52 -2.02 8.24 12.72
C TYR A 52 -0.95 8.22 13.80
N ALA A 53 -1.34 8.41 15.06
CA ALA A 53 -0.50 8.09 16.22
C ALA A 53 -0.80 6.65 16.63
N GLY A 54 0.20 5.77 16.51
CA GLY A 54 -0.08 4.33 16.47
C GLY A 54 -1.11 4.01 15.39
N ASN A 55 -2.26 3.46 15.79
CA ASN A 55 -3.38 3.14 14.90
C ASN A 55 -4.54 4.14 14.95
N ARG A 56 -4.44 5.25 15.71
CA ARG A 56 -5.52 6.23 15.86
C ARG A 56 -5.28 7.43 14.94
N ARG A 57 -6.27 7.80 14.13
CA ARG A 57 -6.14 8.92 13.19
C ARG A 57 -6.13 10.25 13.94
N ILE A 58 -5.05 11.01 13.79
CA ILE A 58 -4.85 12.29 14.49
C ILE A 58 -4.93 13.51 13.57
N ALA A 59 -4.69 13.32 12.27
CA ALA A 59 -4.77 14.39 11.29
C ALA A 59 -5.22 13.85 9.94
N VAL A 60 -5.90 14.69 9.16
CA VAL A 60 -6.31 14.39 7.78
C VAL A 60 -6.21 15.66 6.94
N ALA A 61 -5.97 15.59 5.66
CA ALA A 61 -6.15 16.68 4.72
C ALA A 61 -6.63 16.08 3.41
N THR A 62 -7.54 16.75 2.73
CA THR A 62 -8.09 16.25 1.48
C THR A 62 -8.43 17.42 0.57
N VAL A 63 -8.37 17.18 -0.73
CA VAL A 63 -8.98 18.02 -1.75
C VAL A 63 -10.33 17.42 -2.14
N LEU A 64 -11.22 18.20 -2.76
CA LEU A 64 -12.56 17.70 -3.14
C LEU A 64 -12.49 16.40 -3.95
N ASP A 65 -11.55 16.32 -4.89
CA ASP A 65 -11.39 15.18 -5.80
C ASP A 65 -10.84 13.93 -5.11
N ALA A 66 -10.26 14.06 -3.92
CA ALA A 66 -9.74 12.94 -3.15
C ALA A 66 -10.81 12.22 -2.33
N GLY A 67 -12.04 12.75 -2.33
CA GLY A 67 -13.18 12.22 -1.63
C GLY A 67 -13.32 12.72 -0.19
N THR A 68 -14.36 12.20 0.46
CA THR A 68 -14.67 12.56 1.83
C THR A 68 -13.58 12.04 2.76
N PRO A 69 -12.99 12.88 3.61
CA PRO A 69 -11.89 12.45 4.44
C PRO A 69 -12.37 11.36 5.42
N PRO A 70 -11.56 10.32 5.64
CA PRO A 70 -11.79 9.38 6.73
C PRO A 70 -11.86 10.14 8.08
N GLU A 71 -12.79 9.79 8.98
CA GLU A 71 -13.06 10.62 10.16
C GLU A 71 -11.89 10.70 11.15
N LEU A 72 -11.72 11.88 11.73
CA LEU A 72 -10.73 12.11 12.77
C LEU A 72 -11.04 11.22 14.00
N ASN A 73 -10.00 10.74 14.68
CA ASN A 73 -10.08 9.88 15.87
C ASN A 73 -10.60 8.46 15.64
N GLU A 74 -10.99 8.07 14.42
CA GLU A 74 -11.23 6.66 14.11
C GLU A 74 -9.92 5.85 14.09
N PHE A 75 -10.06 4.55 14.31
CA PHE A 75 -8.93 3.61 14.22
C PHE A 75 -8.71 3.16 12.79
N ALA A 76 -7.44 2.89 12.47
CA ALA A 76 -7.03 2.33 11.20
C ALA A 76 -7.68 0.97 10.94
N HIS A 77 -7.94 0.69 9.66
CA HIS A 77 -8.40 -0.62 9.20
C HIS A 77 -7.41 -1.71 9.65
N GLY A 78 -7.92 -2.90 9.98
CA GLY A 78 -7.11 -3.99 10.55
C GLY A 78 -5.89 -4.35 9.68
N ASP A 79 -6.07 -4.34 8.36
CA ASP A 79 -4.99 -4.62 7.41
C ASP A 79 -3.87 -3.57 7.44
N LEU A 80 -4.22 -2.29 7.63
CA LEU A 80 -3.23 -1.23 7.80
C LEU A 80 -2.45 -1.44 9.10
N VAL A 81 -3.14 -1.77 10.19
CA VAL A 81 -2.49 -2.05 11.47
C VAL A 81 -1.53 -3.25 11.36
N ASP A 82 -1.97 -4.35 10.75
CA ASP A 82 -1.14 -5.55 10.63
C ASP A 82 0.07 -5.31 9.73
N ARG A 83 -0.14 -4.79 8.51
CA ARG A 83 0.97 -4.61 7.57
C ARG A 83 1.88 -3.46 7.96
N VAL A 84 1.31 -2.30 8.29
CA VAL A 84 2.08 -1.07 8.44
C VAL A 84 2.71 -0.95 9.82
N LEU A 85 1.95 -1.21 10.88
CA LEU A 85 2.46 -1.03 12.24
C LEU A 85 3.16 -2.29 12.78
N ARG A 86 2.60 -3.49 12.54
CA ARG A 86 3.18 -4.73 13.08
C ARG A 86 4.31 -5.27 12.22
N ARG A 87 4.09 -5.41 10.91
CA ARG A 87 5.10 -5.93 9.96
C ARG A 87 6.07 -4.87 9.44
N ARG A 88 5.78 -3.59 9.66
CA ARG A 88 6.59 -2.44 9.17
C ARG A 88 6.69 -2.39 7.65
N GLU A 89 5.66 -2.90 6.98
CA GLU A 89 5.57 -2.96 5.53
C GLU A 89 4.75 -1.80 4.97
N VAL A 90 5.02 -1.42 3.74
CA VAL A 90 4.17 -0.49 3.01
C VAL A 90 2.89 -1.21 2.61
N TYR A 91 1.75 -0.70 3.02
CA TYR A 91 0.47 -1.10 2.47
C TYR A 91 0.21 -0.35 1.17
N LYS A 92 -0.24 -1.07 0.16
CA LYS A 92 -0.82 -0.55 -1.08
C LYS A 92 -2.09 -1.34 -1.29
N GLY A 93 -3.19 -0.73 -1.74
CA GLY A 93 -4.41 -1.48 -1.99
C GLY A 93 -5.66 -0.61 -1.90
N ILE A 94 -6.80 -1.28 -1.79
CA ILE A 94 -8.10 -0.64 -1.62
C ILE A 94 -8.50 -0.79 -0.15
N VAL A 95 -8.87 0.32 0.48
CA VAL A 95 -9.45 0.33 1.83
C VAL A 95 -10.86 0.87 1.73
N GLU A 96 -11.81 0.17 2.36
CA GLU A 96 -13.20 0.61 2.42
C GLU A 96 -13.43 1.49 3.65
N TYR A 97 -13.95 2.69 3.44
CA TYR A 97 -14.44 3.58 4.48
C TYR A 97 -15.88 3.95 4.18
N ARG A 98 -16.81 3.55 5.05
CA ARG A 98 -18.25 3.90 4.96
C ARG A 98 -18.86 3.58 3.60
N GLU A 99 -18.69 2.35 3.14
CA GLU A 99 -19.22 1.87 1.85
C GLU A 99 -18.61 2.56 0.63
N ARG A 100 -17.48 3.25 0.81
CA ARG A 100 -16.69 3.83 -0.28
C ARG A 100 -15.30 3.21 -0.30
N GLU A 101 -14.83 2.91 -1.51
CA GLU A 101 -13.52 2.35 -1.74
C GLU A 101 -12.50 3.45 -2.00
N TYR A 102 -11.36 3.39 -1.30
CA TYR A 102 -10.25 4.32 -1.47
C TYR A 102 -9.02 3.57 -1.94
N LEU A 103 -8.38 4.09 -2.99
CA LEU A 103 -7.04 3.70 -3.37
C LEU A 103 -6.07 4.26 -2.32
N THR A 104 -5.38 3.38 -1.59
CA THR A 104 -4.60 3.75 -0.41
C THR A 104 -3.16 3.26 -0.52
N VAL A 105 -2.22 4.16 -0.23
CA VAL A 105 -0.84 3.80 0.18
C VAL A 105 -0.66 4.23 1.63
N CYS A 106 -0.21 3.31 2.47
CA CYS A 106 0.08 3.62 3.87
C CYS A 106 1.48 3.13 4.25
N ARG A 107 2.25 3.98 4.94
CA ARG A 107 3.64 3.72 5.32
C ARG A 107 3.84 3.87 6.83
N PRO A 108 4.77 3.10 7.42
CA PRO A 108 5.14 3.30 8.82
C PRO A 108 5.82 4.66 8.96
N LEU A 109 5.41 5.41 9.99
CA LEU A 109 6.05 6.65 10.37
C LEU A 109 6.96 6.40 11.56
N HIS A 110 8.25 6.70 11.41
CA HIS A 110 9.27 6.50 12.45
C HIS A 110 9.61 7.82 13.13
N ALA A 111 10.06 7.75 14.38
CA ALA A 111 10.64 8.89 15.07
C ALA A 111 12.00 9.24 14.47
N SER A 112 12.45 10.50 14.60
CA SER A 112 13.74 10.96 14.03
C SER A 112 14.99 10.36 14.69
N GLY A 113 14.84 9.40 15.61
CA GLY A 113 15.93 8.68 16.28
C GLY A 113 16.36 7.35 15.63
N GLY A 114 15.73 6.94 14.51
CA GLY A 114 16.15 5.79 13.72
C GLY A 114 15.01 4.83 13.33
N GLN A 115 15.16 4.15 12.18
CA GLN A 115 14.18 3.19 11.63
C GLN A 115 14.17 1.83 12.36
N ASP A 116 15.12 1.60 13.27
CA ASP A 116 15.22 0.33 14.01
C ASP A 116 14.11 0.19 15.08
N PHE A 117 13.55 1.31 15.54
CA PHE A 117 12.48 1.35 16.52
C PHE A 117 11.10 1.06 15.91
N ALA A 118 10.16 0.67 16.77
CA ALA A 118 8.78 0.48 16.35
C ALA A 118 8.22 1.79 15.75
N PRO A 119 7.40 1.71 14.68
CA PRO A 119 6.76 2.90 14.12
C PRO A 119 5.98 3.66 15.20
N VAL A 120 6.15 4.98 15.25
CA VAL A 120 5.36 5.84 16.13
C VAL A 120 3.92 5.98 15.64
N GLY A 121 3.70 5.65 14.37
CA GLY A 121 2.41 5.77 13.71
C GLY A 121 2.51 5.39 12.25
N MET A 122 1.62 5.95 11.46
CA MET A 122 1.61 5.73 10.01
C MET A 122 1.13 6.98 9.27
N ILE A 123 1.56 7.09 8.02
CA ILE A 123 1.09 8.09 7.08
C ILE A 123 0.42 7.41 5.90
N GLU A 124 -0.80 7.86 5.64
CA GLU A 124 -1.66 7.36 4.59
C GLU A 124 -1.82 8.43 3.52
N ALA A 125 -1.72 8.03 2.25
CA ALA A 125 -2.26 8.78 1.13
C ALA A 125 -3.42 7.97 0.54
N PHE A 126 -4.55 8.63 0.30
CA PHE A 126 -5.77 8.00 -0.18
C PHE A 126 -6.41 8.83 -1.30
N GLN A 127 -7.16 8.15 -2.17
CA GLN A 127 -8.02 8.77 -3.17
C GLN A 127 -9.30 7.95 -3.30
N ASP A 128 -10.45 8.62 -3.30
CA ASP A 128 -11.73 7.98 -3.63
C ASP A 128 -11.61 7.33 -5.01
N LYS A 129 -11.92 6.03 -5.04
CA LYS A 129 -11.74 5.20 -6.22
C LYS A 129 -12.61 5.72 -7.36
N GLU A 130 -13.89 5.97 -7.12
CA GLU A 130 -14.84 6.41 -8.15
C GLU A 130 -14.47 7.80 -8.68
N ALA A 131 -14.17 8.74 -7.78
CA ALA A 131 -13.76 10.10 -8.16
C ALA A 131 -12.48 10.10 -9.00
N TYR A 132 -11.51 9.25 -8.66
CA TYR A 132 -10.29 9.08 -9.45
C TYR A 132 -10.59 8.58 -10.87
N PHE A 133 -11.48 7.59 -11.00
CA PHE A 133 -11.91 7.07 -12.30
C PHE A 133 -12.66 8.10 -13.14
N ASP A 134 -13.55 8.87 -12.52
CA ASP A 134 -14.31 9.91 -13.21
C ASP A 134 -13.40 11.03 -13.71
N LEU A 135 -12.43 11.45 -12.89
CA LEU A 135 -11.41 12.42 -13.28
C LEU A 135 -10.62 11.93 -14.49
N LEU A 136 -10.14 10.68 -14.44
CA LEU A 136 -9.42 10.08 -15.57
C LEU A 136 -10.32 10.05 -16.81
N ALA A 137 -11.54 9.53 -16.71
CA ALA A 137 -12.44 9.46 -17.84
C ALA A 137 -12.75 10.85 -18.44
N ALA A 138 -12.83 11.90 -17.60
CA ALA A 138 -13.01 13.28 -18.05
C ALA A 138 -11.77 13.82 -18.79
N ALA A 139 -10.57 13.62 -18.25
CA ALA A 139 -9.32 14.05 -18.86
C ALA A 139 -9.08 13.39 -20.23
N ALA A 140 -9.38 12.09 -20.35
CA ALA A 140 -9.30 11.37 -21.62
C ALA A 140 -10.23 11.95 -22.71
N ARG A 141 -11.37 12.54 -22.30
CA ARG A 141 -12.32 13.17 -23.23
C ARG A 141 -11.95 14.60 -23.59
N SER A 142 -11.30 15.34 -22.70
CA SER A 142 -11.05 16.77 -22.89
C SER A 142 -9.78 17.07 -23.70
N GLY A 143 -8.75 16.21 -23.65
CA GLY A 143 -7.53 16.37 -24.45
C GLY A 143 -6.76 17.68 -24.18
N VAL A 144 -7.01 18.34 -23.05
CA VAL A 144 -6.43 19.65 -22.73
C VAL A 144 -5.10 19.47 -22.00
N GLU A 145 -4.02 19.89 -22.64
CA GLU A 145 -2.63 19.79 -22.16
C GLU A 145 -2.42 20.30 -20.71
N ASP A 146 -3.17 21.31 -20.27
CA ASP A 146 -3.08 21.86 -18.90
C ASP A 146 -3.72 20.96 -17.83
N GLN A 147 -4.73 20.15 -18.16
CA GLN A 147 -5.32 19.18 -17.22
C GLN A 147 -4.50 17.90 -17.13
N VAL A 148 -3.73 17.60 -18.18
CA VAL A 148 -2.89 16.41 -18.27
C VAL A 148 -1.77 16.46 -17.24
N ALA A 149 -1.12 17.61 -17.02
CA ALA A 149 -0.04 17.74 -16.04
C ALA A 149 -0.49 17.53 -14.57
N ASP A 150 -1.66 18.07 -14.19
CA ASP A 150 -2.21 17.89 -12.83
C ASP A 150 -2.70 16.44 -12.61
N VAL A 151 -3.16 15.79 -13.69
CA VAL A 151 -3.50 14.36 -13.68
C VAL A 151 -2.26 13.48 -13.67
N GLU A 152 -1.16 13.86 -14.34
CA GLU A 152 0.12 13.13 -14.32
C GLU A 152 0.69 13.02 -12.91
N GLU A 153 0.73 14.13 -12.16
CA GLU A 153 1.26 14.12 -10.79
C GLU A 153 0.40 13.27 -9.85
N ARG A 154 -0.93 13.32 -10.02
CA ARG A 154 -1.89 12.45 -9.31
C ARG A 154 -1.74 10.97 -9.73
N ALA A 155 -1.49 10.71 -11.01
CA ALA A 155 -1.33 9.38 -11.59
C ALA A 155 -0.02 8.72 -11.15
N ASP A 156 1.10 9.44 -11.07
CA ASP A 156 2.43 8.95 -10.65
C ASP A 156 2.42 8.37 -9.20
N GLY A 157 1.53 8.88 -8.35
CA GLY A 157 1.30 8.37 -7.00
C GLY A 157 0.54 7.04 -6.98
N MET A 158 -0.45 6.91 -7.87
CA MET A 158 -1.47 5.86 -7.89
C MET A 158 -1.17 4.71 -8.88
N GLU A 159 -0.30 4.92 -9.87
CA GLU A 159 0.16 3.90 -10.83
C GLU A 159 0.75 2.68 -10.13
N SER A 160 1.58 2.91 -9.10
CA SER A 160 2.13 1.82 -8.28
C SER A 160 1.05 1.03 -7.54
N ILE A 161 -0.12 1.61 -7.25
CA ILE A 161 -1.23 0.91 -6.62
C ILE A 161 -1.95 0.06 -7.65
N ILE A 162 -2.17 0.59 -8.86
CA ILE A 162 -2.81 -0.13 -9.96
C ILE A 162 -2.02 -1.40 -10.32
N HIS A 163 -0.69 -1.31 -10.42
CA HIS A 163 0.16 -2.50 -10.61
C HIS A 163 0.06 -3.48 -9.45
N PHE A 164 0.08 -2.98 -8.22
CA PHE A 164 -0.08 -3.83 -7.05
C PHE A 164 -1.45 -4.54 -7.03
N ILE A 165 -2.53 -3.85 -7.41
CA ILE A 165 -3.87 -4.43 -7.51
C ILE A 165 -3.89 -5.54 -8.56
N ASP A 166 -3.28 -5.33 -9.74
CA ASP A 166 -3.18 -6.35 -10.79
C ASP A 166 -2.39 -7.59 -10.32
N ASP A 167 -1.28 -7.37 -9.60
CA ASP A 167 -0.49 -8.45 -9.01
C ASP A 167 -1.25 -9.22 -7.93
N VAL A 168 -1.98 -8.52 -7.05
CA VAL A 168 -2.83 -9.14 -6.02
C VAL A 168 -3.96 -9.93 -6.67
N ALA A 169 -4.65 -9.36 -7.66
CA ALA A 169 -5.68 -10.04 -8.41
C ALA A 169 -5.15 -11.35 -9.03
N ARG A 170 -3.96 -11.32 -9.63
CA ARG A 170 -3.30 -12.51 -10.18
C ARG A 170 -3.00 -13.57 -9.12
N ARG A 171 -2.50 -13.17 -7.95
CA ARG A 171 -2.22 -14.08 -6.83
C ARG A 171 -3.50 -14.67 -6.25
N LEU A 172 -4.55 -13.87 -6.09
CA LEU A 172 -5.86 -14.33 -5.64
C LEU A 172 -6.48 -15.33 -6.62
N GLN A 173 -6.35 -15.09 -7.94
CA GLN A 173 -6.80 -16.03 -8.98
C GLN A 173 -6.12 -17.40 -8.84
N LEU A 174 -4.80 -17.40 -8.59
CA LEU A 174 -4.04 -18.62 -8.39
C LEU A 174 -4.42 -19.33 -7.08
N LEU A 175 -4.62 -18.57 -5.99
CA LEU A 175 -5.06 -19.12 -4.70
C LEU A 175 -6.46 -19.73 -4.79
N ALA A 176 -7.39 -19.05 -5.45
CA ALA A 176 -8.74 -19.51 -5.71
C ALA A 176 -8.75 -20.78 -6.59
N LEU A 177 -7.90 -20.84 -7.61
CA LEU A 177 -7.74 -22.03 -8.45
C LEU A 177 -7.20 -23.22 -7.65
N ASN A 178 -6.09 -23.02 -6.92
CA ASN A 178 -5.49 -24.07 -6.08
C ASN A 178 -6.47 -24.56 -5.01
N GLY A 179 -7.18 -23.62 -4.37
CA GLY A 179 -8.21 -23.94 -3.40
C GLY A 179 -9.35 -24.76 -3.99
N ASN A 180 -9.81 -24.43 -5.21
CA ASN A 180 -10.83 -25.22 -5.92
C ASN A 180 -10.35 -26.64 -6.24
N ILE A 181 -9.08 -26.83 -6.60
CA ILE A 181 -8.49 -28.16 -6.85
C ILE A 181 -8.51 -28.98 -5.56
N ILE A 182 -8.03 -28.42 -4.45
CA ILE A 182 -8.01 -29.10 -3.14
C ILE A 182 -9.43 -29.41 -2.67
N ALA A 183 -10.36 -28.47 -2.88
CA ALA A 183 -11.75 -28.65 -2.51
C ALA A 183 -12.44 -29.73 -3.35
N ALA A 184 -12.06 -29.89 -4.63
CA ALA A 184 -12.50 -31.00 -5.47
C ALA A 184 -11.91 -32.33 -5.01
N GLN A 185 -10.63 -32.36 -4.61
CA GLN A 185 -9.98 -33.56 -4.05
C GLN A 185 -10.61 -34.01 -2.73
N ALA A 186 -11.07 -33.07 -1.90
CA ALA A 186 -11.75 -33.36 -0.64
C ALA A 186 -13.20 -33.86 -0.81
N GLY A 187 -13.73 -33.89 -2.04
CA GLY A 187 -15.09 -34.38 -2.33
C GLY A 187 -16.17 -33.64 -1.53
N GLU A 188 -16.98 -34.39 -0.78
CA GLU A 188 -18.06 -33.82 0.04
C GLU A 188 -17.54 -32.89 1.15
N HIS A 189 -16.35 -33.15 1.70
CA HIS A 189 -15.74 -32.33 2.74
C HIS A 189 -15.24 -30.97 2.22
N GLY A 190 -15.04 -30.83 0.91
CA GLY A 190 -14.59 -29.59 0.27
C GLY A 190 -15.71 -28.64 -0.14
N ARG A 191 -16.99 -29.00 0.02
CA ARG A 191 -18.13 -28.19 -0.49
C ARG A 191 -18.13 -26.76 0.04
N ALA A 192 -17.94 -26.55 1.34
CA ALA A 192 -17.87 -25.21 1.94
C ALA A 192 -16.65 -24.42 1.45
N PHE A 193 -15.50 -25.09 1.30
CA PHE A 193 -14.27 -24.46 0.83
C PHE A 193 -14.36 -24.04 -0.64
N ARG A 194 -15.09 -24.79 -1.49
CA ARG A 194 -15.39 -24.40 -2.89
C ARG A 194 -16.13 -23.08 -3.00
N VAL A 195 -17.07 -22.80 -2.09
CA VAL A 195 -17.84 -21.55 -2.09
C VAL A 195 -16.89 -20.37 -1.83
N VAL A 196 -16.00 -20.50 -0.83
CA VAL A 196 -14.98 -19.50 -0.53
C VAL A 196 -14.02 -19.29 -1.70
N CYS A 197 -13.55 -20.36 -2.34
CA CYS A 197 -12.64 -20.27 -3.48
C CYS A 197 -13.30 -19.60 -4.70
N ARG A 198 -14.61 -19.82 -4.90
CA ARG A 198 -15.38 -19.12 -5.96
C ARG A 198 -15.47 -17.63 -5.67
N GLU A 199 -15.74 -17.25 -4.43
CA GLU A 199 -15.82 -15.85 -4.04
C GLU A 199 -14.47 -15.15 -4.23
N LEU A 200 -13.36 -15.77 -3.78
CA LEU A 200 -12.01 -15.27 -4.02
C LEU A 200 -11.69 -15.07 -5.50
N GLY A 201 -12.14 -15.98 -6.36
CA GLY A 201 -11.99 -15.84 -7.82
C GLY A 201 -12.79 -14.68 -8.39
N SER A 202 -14.04 -14.48 -7.92
CA SER A 202 -14.87 -13.35 -8.33
C SER A 202 -14.25 -12.00 -7.94
N LEU A 203 -13.73 -11.88 -6.70
CA LEU A 203 -13.03 -10.68 -6.24
C LEU A 203 -11.75 -10.42 -7.06
N ALA A 204 -10.99 -11.48 -7.37
CA ALA A 204 -9.81 -11.38 -8.21
C ALA A 204 -10.13 -10.87 -9.63
N ASP A 205 -11.19 -11.40 -10.25
CA ASP A 205 -11.64 -10.96 -11.57
C ASP A 205 -12.12 -9.49 -11.56
N GLN A 206 -12.86 -9.07 -10.51
CA GLN A 206 -13.27 -7.67 -10.33
C GLN A 206 -12.07 -6.73 -10.18
N ALA A 207 -11.09 -7.10 -9.36
CA ALA A 207 -9.86 -6.32 -9.16
C ALA A 207 -9.04 -6.21 -10.46
N LYS A 208 -8.94 -7.30 -11.22
CA LYS A 208 -8.25 -7.34 -12.51
C LYS A 208 -8.92 -6.45 -13.55
N ASN A 209 -10.24 -6.55 -13.71
CA ASN A 209 -10.99 -5.74 -14.67
C ASN A 209 -10.86 -4.25 -14.34
N THR A 210 -11.00 -3.91 -13.06
CA THR A 210 -10.78 -2.56 -12.55
C THR A 210 -9.39 -2.05 -12.94
N GLY A 211 -8.32 -2.81 -12.63
CA GLY A 211 -6.95 -2.42 -12.97
C GLY A 211 -6.69 -2.27 -14.48
N GLN A 212 -7.30 -3.13 -15.30
CA GLN A 212 -7.20 -3.05 -16.76
C GLN A 212 -7.89 -1.81 -17.34
N ASP A 213 -9.06 -1.46 -16.82
CA ASP A 213 -9.79 -0.27 -17.27
C ASP A 213 -9.02 1.00 -16.92
N VAL A 214 -8.36 1.04 -15.74
CA VAL A 214 -7.45 2.16 -15.42
C VAL A 214 -6.30 2.23 -16.42
N ARG A 215 -5.64 1.11 -16.71
CA ARG A 215 -4.48 1.08 -17.60
C ARG A 215 -4.85 1.60 -18.99
N LYS A 216 -6.00 1.19 -19.52
CA LYS A 216 -6.51 1.70 -20.80
C LYS A 216 -6.78 3.20 -20.76
N LEU A 217 -7.34 3.71 -19.66
CA LEU A 217 -7.56 5.15 -19.47
C LEU A 217 -6.25 5.93 -19.47
N ILE A 218 -5.24 5.46 -18.71
CA ILE A 218 -3.89 6.06 -18.68
C ILE A 218 -3.25 6.04 -20.07
N GLN A 219 -3.32 4.91 -20.79
CA GLN A 219 -2.82 4.78 -22.16
C GLN A 219 -3.51 5.77 -23.12
N SER A 220 -4.83 5.96 -22.99
CA SER A 220 -5.58 6.87 -23.85
C SER A 220 -5.21 8.35 -23.65
N MET A 221 -4.56 8.69 -22.54
CA MET A 221 -4.08 10.04 -22.22
C MET A 221 -2.64 10.31 -22.66
N GLY A 222 -1.91 9.30 -23.17
CA GLY A 222 -0.50 9.47 -23.55
C GLY A 222 0.47 9.62 -22.38
N LEU A 223 0.05 9.31 -21.15
CA LEU A 223 0.84 9.42 -19.92
C LEU A 223 1.85 8.27 -19.72
N GLU A 224 2.16 7.52 -20.77
CA GLU A 224 3.01 6.33 -20.66
C GLU A 224 4.41 6.69 -20.17
N ARG A 225 4.80 6.13 -19.02
CA ARG A 225 6.20 5.90 -18.67
C ARG A 225 6.52 4.42 -18.83
N ASN A 226 7.77 4.16 -19.20
CA ASN A 226 8.33 2.87 -19.57
C ASN A 226 8.08 1.78 -18.49
N ASP A 227 6.98 1.03 -18.62
CA ASP A 227 6.50 -0.05 -17.72
C ASP A 227 7.58 -1.10 -17.39
N ALA A 228 8.53 -1.30 -18.30
CA ALA A 228 9.62 -2.27 -18.16
C ALA A 228 10.53 -2.00 -16.93
N ALA A 229 10.61 -0.75 -16.45
CA ALA A 229 11.49 -0.38 -15.34
C ALA A 229 10.87 -0.58 -13.94
N TYR A 230 9.55 -0.80 -13.87
CA TYR A 230 8.84 -1.02 -12.60
C TYR A 230 8.71 -2.51 -12.25
N MET A 231 8.50 -3.38 -13.24
CA MET A 231 8.42 -4.84 -13.02
C MET A 231 9.74 -5.43 -12.50
N ASN A 232 10.89 -4.96 -13.00
CA ASN A 232 12.19 -5.41 -12.51
C ASN A 232 12.47 -5.06 -11.04
N ARG A 233 11.86 -3.98 -10.51
CA ARG A 233 12.13 -3.53 -9.13
C ARG A 233 11.24 -4.20 -8.09
N LEU A 234 10.10 -4.77 -8.49
CA LEU A 234 9.26 -5.57 -7.58
C LEU A 234 9.89 -6.95 -7.32
N ASP A 235 10.58 -7.52 -8.31
CA ASP A 235 11.30 -8.79 -8.16
C ASP A 235 12.60 -8.65 -7.33
N GLU A 236 13.28 -7.50 -7.36
CA GLU A 236 14.50 -7.28 -6.57
C GLU A 236 14.27 -7.15 -5.05
N THR A 237 13.05 -6.82 -4.61
CA THR A 237 12.70 -6.84 -3.17
C THR A 237 12.32 -8.22 -2.65
N ALA A 238 12.21 -9.21 -3.55
CA ALA A 238 12.13 -10.62 -3.23
C ALA A 238 13.52 -11.29 -3.42
N GLY A 239 14.54 -10.76 -2.74
CA GLY A 239 15.83 -11.44 -2.61
C GLY A 239 15.65 -12.85 -2.02
N PRO A 240 16.51 -13.81 -2.40
CA PRO A 240 16.26 -15.23 -2.22
C PRO A 240 16.07 -15.55 -0.74
N ALA A 241 15.03 -16.32 -0.43
CA ALA A 241 14.87 -16.97 0.86
C ALA A 241 16.16 -17.73 1.17
N THR A 242 16.99 -17.18 2.04
CA THR A 242 18.06 -17.92 2.69
C THR A 242 17.39 -19.00 3.51
N THR A 243 17.36 -20.21 2.95
CA THR A 243 17.11 -21.44 3.71
C THR A 243 18.00 -21.42 4.94
N PRO A 244 17.47 -21.55 6.17
CA PRO A 244 18.31 -21.76 7.33
C PRO A 244 18.96 -23.13 7.15
N ASP A 245 20.28 -23.11 7.00
CA ASP A 245 21.10 -24.31 6.94
C ASP A 245 20.82 -25.19 8.16
N ALA A 246 20.65 -26.48 7.88
CA ALA A 246 20.35 -27.48 8.88
C ALA A 246 21.52 -27.63 9.88
N ASP A 247 21.12 -27.75 11.14
CA ASP A 247 21.86 -28.22 12.30
C ASP A 247 22.94 -29.29 11.99
N PRO A 248 24.20 -29.11 12.44
CA PRO A 248 25.15 -30.21 12.53
C PRO A 248 25.47 -30.49 14.00
N THR A 249 24.56 -31.20 14.68
CA THR A 249 24.91 -31.90 15.92
C THR A 249 24.70 -33.41 15.78
N SER A 250 25.69 -34.11 15.21
CA SER A 250 26.34 -35.26 15.87
C SER A 250 27.15 -36.16 14.92
N ALA A 251 28.30 -36.59 15.45
CA ALA A 251 29.00 -37.84 15.23
C ALA A 251 30.19 -37.91 14.25
N SER A 252 31.30 -38.36 14.84
CA SER A 252 32.34 -39.21 14.24
C SER A 252 33.51 -38.54 13.51
N SER A 253 34.56 -38.16 14.27
CA SER A 253 35.93 -38.48 13.84
C SER A 253 36.86 -38.72 15.05
N GLY A 254 37.36 -39.96 15.13
CA GLY A 254 38.43 -40.33 16.04
C GLY A 254 38.89 -41.76 15.79
N PRO A 255 39.82 -41.97 14.85
CA PRO A 255 40.88 -42.95 15.06
C PRO A 255 42.25 -42.28 14.94
N ARG A 256 43.04 -42.30 16.02
CA ARG A 256 44.49 -42.03 15.95
C ARG A 256 45.22 -43.28 15.45
N PRO A 257 46.22 -43.14 14.57
CA PRO A 257 46.98 -44.27 14.06
C PRO A 257 48.03 -44.72 15.09
N GLY A 258 48.26 -46.03 15.15
CA GLY A 258 49.43 -46.62 15.78
C GLY A 258 50.61 -46.75 14.81
N LYS A 259 51.80 -46.99 15.42
CA LYS A 259 53.13 -47.26 14.84
C LYS A 259 53.88 -45.98 14.46
N SER A 260 55.04 -45.66 15.02
CA SER A 260 56.21 -46.51 15.37
C SER A 260 56.94 -45.95 16.59
#